data_AF-A0A1V5JR23-F1
#
_entry.id   AF-A0A1V5JR23-F1
#
_cell.length_a   1.000
_cell.length_b   1.000
_cell.length_c   1.000
_cell.angle_alpha   90.00
_cell.angle_beta   90.00
_cell.angle_gamma   90.00
#
_symmetry.space_group_name_H-M   'P 1'
#
loop_
_entity.id
_entity.type
_entity.pdbx_description
1 polymer ?
#
loop_
_entity_poly.entity_id
_entity_poly.type
_entity_poly.pdbx_seq_one_letter_code
_entity_poly.pdbx_strand_id
1 'polypeptide(L)' 'MIHHTPRERALVKLGPAPVTFGTSPDATVYLKPQGGLKPLSATVSLRGGDVVLENHLTGGTRSLAVGDTAQIGPLRVEVV' A
#
# COMPACT_ATOMS: atom_id res chain seq x y z
N MET A 1 -20.05 10.08 18.04
CA MET A 1 -19.95 10.68 16.69
C MET A 1 -18.45 10.84 16.39
N ILE A 2 -17.85 9.90 15.67
CA ILE A 2 -16.41 9.93 15.39
C ILE A 2 -16.22 10.76 14.11
N HIS A 3 -15.57 11.91 14.26
CA HIS A 3 -15.17 12.78 13.16
C HIS A 3 -14.11 12.06 12.32
N HIS A 4 -14.37 11.88 11.03
CA HIS A 4 -13.40 11.38 10.06
C HIS A 4 -12.38 12.48 9.78
N THR A 5 -11.16 12.34 10.31
CA THR A 5 -10.04 13.25 10.05
C THR A 5 -9.22 12.77 8.84
N PRO A 6 -8.70 13.67 7.97
CA PRO A 6 -8.10 13.32 6.67
C PRO A 6 -6.69 12.70 6.73
N ARG A 7 -6.28 12.11 7.86
CA ARG A 7 -4.88 11.73 8.13
C ARG A 7 -4.76 10.39 8.85
N GLU A 8 -5.54 9.40 8.44
CA GLU A 8 -5.32 8.05 8.93
C GLU A 8 -3.98 7.53 8.39
N ARG A 9 -3.02 7.28 9.28
CA ARG A 9 -1.70 6.73 8.96
C ARG A 9 -1.61 5.36 9.60
N ALA A 10 -1.23 4.37 8.82
CA ALA A 10 -0.92 3.03 9.30
C ALA A 10 0.56 2.75 9.06
N LEU A 11 1.24 2.23 10.09
CA LEU A 11 2.59 1.70 9.97
C LEU A 11 2.48 0.19 9.82
N VAL A 12 3.08 -0.36 8.76
CA VAL A 12 3.09 -1.80 8.51
C VAL A 12 4.54 -2.25 8.47
N LYS A 13 4.87 -3.25 9.29
CA LYS A 13 6.19 -3.89 9.25
C LYS A 13 6.22 -4.88 8.10
N LEU A 14 7.21 -4.75 7.24
CA LEU A 14 7.45 -5.73 6.19
C LEU A 14 8.10 -6.98 6.80
N GLY A 15 7.56 -8.13 6.43
CA GLY A 15 8.08 -9.43 6.79
C GLY A 15 8.31 -10.28 5.55
N PRO A 16 8.47 -11.61 5.70
CA PRO A 16 8.61 -12.52 4.56
C PRO A 16 7.35 -12.60 3.71
N ALA A 17 6.17 -12.35 4.30
CA ALA A 17 4.92 -12.25 3.58
C ALA A 17 4.74 -10.84 2.97
N PRO A 18 4.25 -10.73 1.73
CA PRO A 18 3.94 -9.45 1.13
C PRO A 18 2.78 -8.77 1.85
N VAL A 19 2.82 -7.45 1.94
CA VAL A 19 1.73 -6.60 2.41
C VAL A 19 0.87 -6.23 1.21
N THR A 20 -0.41 -6.60 1.25
CA THR A 20 -1.38 -6.27 0.21
C THR A 20 -2.25 -5.10 0.62
N PHE A 21 -2.54 -4.22 -0.33
CA PHE A 21 -3.40 -3.07 -0.17
C PHE A 21 -4.59 -3.23 -1.10
N GLY A 22 -5.81 -3.12 -0.58
CA GLY A 22 -6.99 -3.21 -1.41
C GLY A 22 -8.29 -3.16 -0.65
N THR A 23 -9.40 -3.20 -1.39
CA THR A 23 -10.75 -3.17 -0.81
C THR A 23 -11.25 -4.55 -0.36
N SER A 24 -10.45 -5.60 -0.55
CA SER A 24 -10.77 -6.94 -0.07
C SER A 24 -10.62 -7.00 1.46
N PRO A 25 -11.53 -7.68 2.19
CA PRO A 25 -11.35 -7.94 3.62
C PRO A 25 -10.09 -8.79 3.92
N ASP A 26 -9.61 -9.55 2.94
CA ASP A 26 -8.41 -10.38 3.07
C ASP A 26 -7.10 -9.62 2.80
N ALA A 27 -7.17 -8.33 2.43
CA ALA A 27 -5.98 -7.51 2.24
C ALA A 27 -5.31 -7.23 3.59
N THR A 28 -3.97 -7.23 3.62
CA THR A 28 -3.22 -6.88 4.83
C THR A 28 -3.58 -5.48 5.33
N VAL A 29 -3.76 -4.54 4.40
CA VAL A 29 -4.27 -3.21 4.65
C VAL A 29 -5.57 -3.04 3.89
N TYR A 30 -6.67 -3.10 4.63
CA TYR A 30 -7.99 -2.80 4.09
C TYR A 30 -8.10 -1.31 3.75
N LEU A 31 -8.56 -1.04 2.54
CA LEU A 31 -8.83 0.29 2.03
C LEU A 31 -10.32 0.44 1.81
N LYS A 32 -10.89 1.52 2.34
CA LYS A 32 -12.29 1.83 2.09
C LYS A 32 -12.50 2.02 0.57
N PRO A 33 -13.53 1.39 -0.03
CA PRO A 33 -13.81 1.53 -1.46
C PRO A 33 -14.05 2.99 -1.83
N GLN A 34 -13.06 3.61 -2.49
CA GLN A 34 -13.10 4.97 -2.99
C GLN A 34 -12.20 5.08 -4.24
N GLY A 35 -12.57 5.94 -5.19
CA GLY A 35 -11.65 6.45 -6.21
C GLY A 35 -10.87 5.40 -7.01
N GLY A 36 -11.54 4.39 -7.57
CA GLY A 36 -10.92 3.42 -8.49
C GLY A 36 -10.01 2.36 -7.86
N LEU A 37 -9.99 2.27 -6.52
CA LEU A 37 -9.34 1.18 -5.81
C LEU A 37 -9.99 -0.18 -6.14
N LYS A 38 -9.16 -1.21 -6.24
CA LYS A 38 -9.55 -2.60 -6.55
C LYS A 38 -9.42 -3.49 -5.30
N PRO A 39 -10.04 -4.70 -5.30
CA PRO A 39 -9.85 -5.69 -4.24
C PRO A 39 -8.37 -5.96 -3.92
N LEU A 40 -7.51 -5.92 -4.94
CA LEU A 40 -6.06 -5.85 -4.84
C LEU A 40 -5.56 -4.65 -5.67
N SER A 41 -5.10 -3.61 -4.99
CA SER A 41 -4.65 -2.35 -5.60
C SER A 41 -3.12 -2.24 -5.65
N ALA A 42 -2.42 -2.74 -4.64
CA ALA A 42 -0.97 -2.82 -4.63
C ALA A 42 -0.45 -3.93 -3.74
N THR A 43 0.79 -4.34 -3.99
CA THR A 43 1.55 -5.27 -3.17
C THR A 43 2.90 -4.66 -2.83
N VAL A 44 3.28 -4.65 -1.56
CA VAL A 44 4.64 -4.31 -1.11
C VAL A 44 5.30 -5.56 -0.58
N SER A 45 6.50 -5.87 -1.04
CA SER A 45 7.23 -7.08 -0.64
C SER A 45 8.70 -6.80 -0.42
N LEU A 46 9.35 -7.61 0.41
CA LEU A 46 10.81 -7.66 0.50
C LEU A 46 11.33 -8.68 -0.51
N ARG A 47 12.15 -8.23 -1.48
CA ARG A 47 12.78 -9.09 -2.48
C ARG A 47 14.28 -8.83 -2.47
N GLY A 48 15.07 -9.82 -2.08
CA GLY A 48 16.53 -9.70 -2.07
C GLY A 48 17.08 -8.60 -1.15
N GLY A 49 16.30 -8.18 -0.14
CA GLY A 49 16.65 -7.06 0.74
C GLY A 49 16.04 -5.71 0.32
N ASP A 50 15.52 -5.62 -0.90
CA ASP A 50 14.86 -4.41 -1.42
C ASP A 50 13.36 -4.41 -1.14
N VAL A 51 12.80 -3.23 -0.90
CA VAL A 51 11.35 -3.04 -0.82
C VAL A 51 10.81 -2.84 -2.23
N VAL A 52 9.98 -3.76 -2.71
CA VAL A 52 9.38 -3.68 -4.05
C VAL A 52 7.89 -3.42 -3.93
N LEU A 53 7.43 -2.34 -4.56
CA LEU A 53 6.03 -2.01 -4.76
C LEU A 53 5.58 -2.43 -6.16
N GLU A 54 4.53 -3.24 -6.21
CA GLU A 54 3.75 -3.54 -7.40
C GLU A 54 2.42 -2.78 -7.33
N ASN A 55 2.16 -1.90 -8.30
CA ASN A 55 0.92 -1.16 -8.41
C ASN A 55 -0.01 -1.84 -9.42
N HIS A 56 -1.03 -2.55 -8.94
CA HIS A 56 -2.00 -3.30 -9.75
C HIS A 56 -3.07 -2.41 -10.41
N LEU A 57 -3.09 -1.11 -10.08
CA LEU A 57 -3.94 -0.13 -10.76
C LEU A 57 -3.30 0.30 -12.09
N THR A 58 -1.97 0.49 -12.10
CA THR A 58 -1.22 0.95 -13.28
C THR A 58 -0.42 -0.16 -13.98
N GLY A 59 -0.25 -1.33 -13.35
CA GLY A 59 0.61 -2.42 -13.81
C GLY A 59 2.10 -2.17 -13.63
N GLY A 60 2.49 -1.13 -12.87
CA GLY A 60 3.89 -0.75 -12.69
C GLY A 60 4.55 -1.40 -11.48
N THR A 61 5.85 -1.65 -11.57
CA THR A 61 6.67 -2.16 -10.45
C THR A 61 7.82 -1.20 -10.18
N ARG A 62 8.08 -0.91 -8.91
CA ARG A 62 9.15 0.00 -8.48
C ARG A 62 9.84 -0.53 -7.22
N SER A 63 11.17 -0.47 -7.20
CA SER A 63 11.95 -0.62 -5.97
C SER A 63 11.94 0.71 -5.19
N LEU A 64 11.78 0.63 -3.87
CA LEU A 64 11.69 1.75 -2.95
C LEU A 64 12.85 1.66 -1.95
N ALA A 65 13.58 2.75 -1.80
CA ALA A 65 14.57 2.92 -0.73
C ALA A 65 13.93 3.60 0.50
N VAL A 66 14.63 3.59 1.63
CA VAL A 66 14.22 4.37 2.81
C VAL A 66 14.11 5.85 2.44
N GLY A 67 13.00 6.49 2.80
CA GLY A 67 12.65 7.86 2.43
C GLY A 67 11.90 7.98 1.10
N ASP A 68 11.82 6.92 0.29
CA ASP A 68 11.03 6.96 -0.94
C ASP A 68 9.53 7.01 -0.65
N THR A 69 8.83 7.70 -1.54
CA THR A 69 7.37 7.69 -1.55
C THR A 69 6.81 7.24 -2.89
N ALA A 70 5.64 6.58 -2.82
CA ALA A 70 4.91 6.09 -3.97
C ALA A 70 3.41 6.32 -3.81
N GLN A 71 2.73 6.55 -4.94
CA GLN A 71 1.30 6.81 -4.98
C GLN A 71 0.55 5.58 -5.53
N ILE A 72 -0.50 5.16 -4.83
CA ILE A 72 -1.40 4.07 -5.20
C ILE A 72 -2.83 4.63 -5.20
N GLY A 73 -3.29 5.12 -6.36
CA GLY A 73 -4.56 5.83 -6.44
C GLY A 73 -4.57 7.04 -5.48
N PRO A 74 -5.50 7.13 -4.51
CA PRO A 74 -5.52 8.21 -3.51
C PRO A 74 -4.51 8.03 -2.37
N LEU A 75 -3.81 6.89 -2.28
CA LEU A 75 -2.93 6.56 -1.14
C LEU A 75 -1.49 6.93 -1.43
N ARG A 76 -0.82 7.46 -0.41
CA ARG A 76 0.63 7.67 -0.40
C ARG A 76 1.27 6.65 0.53
N VAL A 77 2.24 5.91 0.02
CA VAL A 77 3.11 5.02 0.78
C VAL A 77 4.47 5.68 0.92
N GLU A 78 5.04 5.60 2.11
CA GLU A 78 6.37 6.09 2.46
C GLU A 78 7.12 4.96 3.15
N VAL A 79 8.37 4.74 2.74
CA VAL A 79 9.27 3.78 3.41
C VAL A 79 10.04 4.56 4.47
N VAL A 80 9.88 4.19 5.73
CA VAL A 80 10.52 4.83 6.90
C VAL A 80 11.47 3.90 7.62
#